data_AF-A0A1G2JU85-F1
#
_entry.id   AF-A0A1G2JU85-F1
#
_cell.length_a   1.000
_cell.length_b   1.000
_cell.length_c   1.000
_cell.angle_alpha   90.00
_cell.angle_beta   90.00
_cell.angle_gamma   90.00
#
_symmetry.space_group_name_H-M   'P 1'
#
loop_
_entity.id
_entity.type
_entity.pdbx_description
1 polymer ?
#
loop_
_entity_poly.entity_id
_entity_poly.type
_entity_poly.pdbx_seq_one_letter_code
_entity_poly.pdbx_strand_id
1 'polypeptide(L)'
;MDYLQFQSKTPREELELILSGRGDFPIIQQYLEPLIKNALQKKKFGFDDITRDRLYAEIIGDIPVAVEKFLSNKNPVDKNISFSTYFTWYIGQRINAELKKHSVWEKIRAALRGSWD
;
A
#
# COMPACT_ATOMS: atom_id res chain seq x y z
N MET A 1 0.05 22.42 -2.69
CA MET A 1 0.08 21.47 -1.56
C MET A 1 1.49 20.95 -1.46
N ASP A 2 2.19 21.25 -0.37
CA ASP A 2 3.49 20.67 -0.09
C ASP A 2 3.30 19.18 0.21
N TYR A 3 3.88 18.33 -0.64
CA TYR A 3 3.82 16.89 -0.45
C TYR A 3 4.80 16.51 0.63
N LEU A 4 4.31 15.93 1.73
CA LEU A 4 5.18 15.32 2.73
C LEU A 4 5.96 14.20 2.05
N GLN A 5 7.27 14.40 1.89
CA GLN A 5 8.18 13.34 1.46
C GLN A 5 8.24 12.30 2.57
N PHE A 6 8.04 11.03 2.25
CA PHE A 6 8.17 9.96 3.22
C PHE A 6 9.60 9.92 3.78
N GLN A 7 9.73 10.01 5.10
CA GLN A 7 11.01 9.91 5.79
C GLN A 7 11.12 8.54 6.44
N SER A 8 11.98 7.68 5.88
CA SER A 8 12.23 6.35 6.42
C SER A 8 12.88 6.44 7.79
N LYS A 9 12.35 5.67 8.74
CA LYS A 9 12.95 5.46 10.06
C LYS A 9 13.80 4.20 10.01
N THR A 10 14.65 4.02 11.02
CA THR A 10 15.38 2.76 11.17
C THR A 10 14.41 1.62 11.49
N PRO A 11 14.77 0.35 11.18
CA PRO A 11 13.92 -0.80 11.50
C PRO A 11 13.52 -0.85 12.98
N ARG A 12 14.44 -0.47 13.88
CA ARG A 12 14.19 -0.42 15.32
C ARG A 12 13.17 0.66 15.70
N GLU A 13 13.32 1.87 15.18
CA GLU A 13 12.36 2.96 15.44
C GLU A 13 10.97 2.62 14.92
N GLU A 14 10.87 1.98 13.75
CA GLU A 14 9.58 1.53 13.21
C GLU A 14 8.95 0.42 14.06
N LEU A 15 9.77 -0.49 14.58
CA LEU A 15 9.31 -1.50 15.53
C LEU A 15 8.81 -0.86 16.84
N GLU A 16 9.51 0.15 17.36
CA GLU A 16 9.08 0.90 18.55
C GLU A 16 7.76 1.65 18.30
N LEU A 17 7.56 2.21 17.10
CA LEU A 17 6.27 2.82 16.71
C LEU A 17 5.13 1.79 16.65
N ILE A 18 5.41 0.59 16.17
CA ILE A 18 4.44 -0.51 16.14
C ILE A 18 4.09 -0.95 17.57
N LEU A 19 5.10 -1.20 18.40
CA LEU A 19 4.92 -1.72 19.77
C LEU A 19 4.32 -0.69 20.73
N SER A 20 4.52 0.61 20.47
CA SER A 20 3.90 1.70 21.24
C SER A 20 2.45 1.97 20.80
N GLY A 21 2.03 1.48 19.63
CA GLY A 21 0.67 1.57 19.15
C GLY A 21 -0.28 0.68 19.96
N ARG A 22 -1.34 1.28 20.53
CA ARG A 22 -2.49 0.53 21.08
C ARG A 22 -3.54 0.33 19.98
N GLY A 23 -4.09 -0.88 19.84
CA GLY A 23 -5.22 -1.15 18.95
C GLY A 23 -4.88 -0.98 17.47
N ASP A 24 -5.63 -0.15 16.75
CA ASP A 24 -5.58 0.03 15.28
C ASP A 24 -4.30 0.71 14.74
N PHE A 25 -3.25 0.81 15.55
CA PHE A 25 -1.95 1.38 15.20
C PHE A 25 -2.00 2.79 14.56
N PRO A 26 -2.73 3.78 15.12
CA PRO A 26 -2.91 5.09 14.48
C PRO A 26 -1.59 5.83 14.21
N ILE A 27 -0.57 5.62 15.05
CA ILE A 27 0.76 6.22 14.89
C ILE A 27 1.47 5.68 13.65
N ILE A 28 1.44 4.36 13.43
CA ILE A 28 2.08 3.78 12.24
C ILE A 28 1.30 4.12 10.97
N GLN A 29 -0.02 4.29 11.07
CA GLN A 29 -0.85 4.77 9.96
C GLN A 29 -0.42 6.17 9.51
N GLN A 30 -0.33 7.11 10.44
CA GLN A 30 0.15 8.47 10.15
C GLN A 30 1.57 8.46 9.57
N TYR A 31 2.44 7.61 10.12
CA TYR A 31 3.80 7.45 9.62
C TYR A 31 3.86 6.95 8.16
N LEU A 32 3.00 6.02 7.79
CA LEU A 32 2.97 5.40 6.45
C LEU A 32 2.09 6.15 5.44
N GLU A 33 1.23 7.05 5.87
CA GLU A 33 0.33 7.80 4.99
C GLU A 33 1.07 8.49 3.81
N PRO A 34 2.19 9.21 4.02
CA PRO A 34 2.96 9.78 2.93
C PRO A 34 3.49 8.73 1.96
N LEU A 35 3.91 7.56 2.45
CA LEU A 35 4.39 6.46 1.61
C LEU A 35 3.28 5.94 0.68
N ILE A 36 2.07 5.76 1.22
CA ILE A 36 0.92 5.26 0.47
C ILE A 36 0.49 6.28 -0.57
N LYS A 37 0.35 7.56 -0.20
CA LYS A 37 -0.01 8.64 -1.13
C LYS A 37 1.01 8.75 -2.27
N ASN A 38 2.31 8.75 -1.95
CA ASN A 38 3.37 8.82 -2.94
C ASN A 38 3.38 7.60 -3.89
N ALA A 39 3.01 6.41 -3.39
CA ALA A 39 2.90 5.22 -4.21
C ALA A 39 1.72 5.32 -5.20
N LEU A 40 0.53 5.74 -4.73
CA LEU A 40 -0.70 5.78 -5.54
C LEU A 40 -0.73 6.94 -6.54
N GLN A 41 -0.03 8.05 -6.26
CA GLN A 41 0.03 9.22 -7.15
C GLN A 41 0.92 9.03 -8.38
N LYS A 42 1.64 7.91 -8.50
CA LYS A 42 2.50 7.68 -9.68
C LYS A 42 1.65 7.59 -10.94
N LYS A 43 1.76 8.62 -11.80
CA LYS A 43 1.03 8.74 -13.08
C LYS A 43 1.09 7.49 -13.96
N LYS A 44 2.17 6.71 -13.87
CA LYS A 44 2.36 5.46 -14.64
C LYS A 44 1.27 4.40 -14.41
N PHE A 45 0.49 4.50 -13.33
CA PHE A 45 -0.59 3.55 -13.05
C PHE A 45 -1.93 3.92 -13.69
N GLY A 46 -2.10 5.16 -14.17
CA GLY A 46 -3.31 5.55 -14.90
C GLY A 46 -4.61 5.54 -14.07
N PHE A 47 -4.54 5.49 -12.74
CA PHE A 47 -5.72 5.48 -11.88
C PHE A 47 -6.43 6.84 -11.84
N ASP A 48 -7.74 6.83 -11.98
CA ASP A 48 -8.59 7.99 -11.69
C ASP A 48 -8.59 8.31 -10.19
N ASP A 49 -9.13 9.49 -9.83
CA ASP A 49 -9.16 9.93 -8.42
C ASP A 49 -9.97 8.97 -7.55
N ILE A 50 -11.09 8.44 -8.05
CA ILE A 50 -11.97 7.51 -7.32
C ILE A 50 -11.23 6.22 -6.97
N THR A 51 -10.50 5.64 -7.92
CA THR A 51 -9.72 4.42 -7.73
C THR A 51 -8.56 4.67 -6.78
N ARG A 52 -7.91 5.84 -6.86
CA ARG A 52 -6.85 6.23 -5.93
C ARG A 52 -7.36 6.36 -4.51
N ASP A 53 -8.48 7.03 -4.30
CA ASP A 53 -9.07 7.23 -2.97
C ASP A 53 -9.54 5.91 -2.35
N ARG A 54 -10.16 5.04 -3.16
CA ARG A 54 -10.54 3.70 -2.71
C ARG A 54 -9.33 2.87 -2.32
N LEU A 55 -8.30 2.80 -3.17
CA LEU A 55 -7.07 2.06 -2.87
C LEU A 55 -6.37 2.61 -1.63
N TYR A 56 -6.37 3.93 -1.47
CA TYR A 56 -5.81 4.57 -0.28
C TYR A 56 -6.53 4.10 0.99
N ALA A 57 -7.87 4.17 1.02
CA ALA A 57 -8.66 3.73 2.16
C ALA A 57 -8.47 2.24 2.46
N GLU A 58 -8.46 1.39 1.43
CA GLU A 58 -8.20 -0.04 1.58
C GLU A 58 -6.81 -0.30 2.17
N ILE A 59 -5.76 0.31 1.61
CA ILE A 59 -4.36 0.09 2.06
C ILE A 59 -4.14 0.60 3.48
N ILE A 60 -4.72 1.76 3.86
CA ILE A 60 -4.66 2.26 5.24
C ILE A 60 -5.36 1.29 6.20
N GLY A 61 -6.53 0.76 5.82
CA GLY A 61 -7.27 -0.22 6.61
C GLY A 61 -6.55 -1.57 6.73
N ASP A 62 -5.69 -1.92 5.78
CA ASP A 62 -4.89 -3.14 5.79
C ASP A 62 -3.68 -3.08 6.76
N ILE A 63 -3.36 -1.89 7.32
CA ILE A 63 -2.17 -1.69 8.18
C ILE A 63 -2.15 -2.59 9.42
N PRO A 64 -3.22 -2.72 10.24
CA PRO A 64 -3.19 -3.60 11.41
C PRO A 64 -2.88 -5.05 11.05
N VAL A 65 -3.49 -5.56 9.99
CA VAL A 65 -3.27 -6.93 9.49
C VAL A 65 -1.83 -7.10 8.97
N ALA A 66 -1.29 -6.09 8.30
CA ALA A 66 0.09 -6.09 7.82
C ALA A 66 1.09 -6.07 8.98
N VAL A 67 0.81 -5.30 10.04
CA VAL A 67 1.60 -5.27 11.27
C VAL A 67 1.61 -6.64 11.95
N GLU A 68 0.45 -7.28 12.14
CA GLU A 68 0.38 -8.62 12.74
C GLU A 68 1.16 -9.67 11.94
N LYS A 69 1.05 -9.63 10.61
CA LYS A 69 1.83 -10.50 9.71
C LYS A 69 3.32 -10.24 9.78
N PHE A 70 3.72 -8.98 9.92
CA PHE A 70 5.11 -8.60 10.07
C PHE A 70 5.70 -9.10 11.40
N LEU A 71 4.98 -8.91 12.51
CA LEU A 71 5.41 -9.33 13.85
C LEU A 71 5.40 -10.85 14.04
N SER A 72 4.44 -11.54 13.43
CA SER A 72 4.34 -13.01 13.49
C SER A 72 5.41 -13.73 12.66
N ASN A 73 5.97 -13.06 11.65
CA ASN A 73 7.03 -13.62 10.83
C ASN A 73 8.38 -13.30 11.45
N LYS A 74 9.15 -14.33 11.84
CA LYS A 74 10.50 -14.14 12.40
C LYS A 74 11.48 -13.56 11.37
N ASN A 75 11.27 -13.84 10.08
CA ASN A 75 12.23 -13.55 9.02
C ASN A 75 12.53 -12.04 8.82
N PRO A 76 11.54 -11.12 8.76
CA PRO A 76 11.80 -9.68 8.63
C PRO A 76 12.42 -9.07 9.88
N VAL A 77 12.00 -9.54 11.06
CA VAL A 77 12.54 -9.10 12.36
C VAL A 77 14.00 -9.54 12.51
N ASP A 78 14.30 -10.80 12.18
CA ASP A 78 15.66 -11.37 12.26
C ASP A 78 16.61 -10.76 11.21
N LYS A 79 16.08 -10.33 10.06
CA LYS A 79 16.85 -9.70 8.97
C LYS A 79 16.97 -8.19 9.09
N ASN A 80 16.51 -7.59 10.19
CA ASN A 80 16.55 -6.14 10.40
C ASN A 80 15.89 -5.36 9.24
N ILE A 81 14.79 -5.90 8.70
CA ILE A 81 14.02 -5.27 7.63
C ILE A 81 13.06 -4.27 8.27
N SER A 82 13.02 -3.04 7.75
CA SER A 82 12.06 -2.03 8.20
C SER A 82 10.63 -2.43 7.82
N PHE A 83 9.65 -2.10 8.67
CA PHE A 83 8.25 -2.30 8.35
C PHE A 83 7.83 -1.54 7.09
N SER A 84 8.34 -0.33 6.87
CA SER A 84 8.13 0.46 5.66
C SER A 84 8.60 -0.25 4.39
N THR A 85 9.69 -1.02 4.45
CA THR A 85 10.18 -1.84 3.34
C THR A 85 9.21 -2.99 3.04
N TYR A 86 8.82 -3.73 4.07
CA TYR A 86 7.81 -4.78 3.96
C TYR A 86 6.48 -4.24 3.41
N PHE A 87 6.05 -3.09 3.93
CA PHE A 87 4.80 -2.46 3.57
C PHE A 87 4.84 -1.86 2.15
N THR A 88 6.00 -1.41 1.68
CA THR A 88 6.19 -1.00 0.28
C THR A 88 5.96 -2.17 -0.69
N TRP A 89 6.47 -3.37 -0.35
CA TRP A 89 6.18 -4.58 -1.12
C TRP A 89 4.67 -4.88 -1.11
N TYR A 90 4.02 -4.77 0.05
CA TYR A 90 2.57 -4.97 0.19
C TYR A 90 1.75 -4.01 -0.68
N ILE A 91 2.06 -2.70 -0.65
CA ILE A 91 1.44 -1.69 -1.51
C ILE A 91 1.59 -2.08 -2.99
N GLY A 92 2.78 -2.54 -3.38
CA GLY A 92 3.04 -3.05 -4.74
C GLY A 92 2.12 -4.20 -5.13
N GLN A 93 1.84 -5.14 -4.21
CA GLN A 93 0.89 -6.23 -4.45
C GLN A 93 -0.53 -5.70 -4.69
N ARG A 94 -0.99 -4.74 -3.88
CA ARG A 94 -2.34 -4.14 -4.02
C ARG A 94 -2.49 -3.38 -5.33
N ILE A 95 -1.50 -2.58 -5.70
CA ILE A 95 -1.47 -1.86 -6.99
C ILE A 95 -1.49 -2.84 -8.16
N ASN A 96 -0.65 -3.88 -8.14
CA ASN A 96 -0.61 -4.88 -9.20
C ASN A 96 -1.92 -5.67 -9.33
N ALA A 97 -2.55 -6.01 -8.21
CA ALA A 97 -3.85 -6.65 -8.22
C ALA A 97 -4.91 -5.76 -8.88
N GLU A 98 -4.88 -4.46 -8.62
CA GLU A 98 -5.81 -3.51 -9.21
C GLU A 98 -5.56 -3.32 -10.72
N LEU A 99 -4.30 -3.16 -11.13
CA LEU A 99 -3.94 -3.09 -12.56
C LEU A 99 -4.40 -4.31 -13.36
N LYS A 100 -4.31 -5.51 -12.76
CA LYS A 100 -4.83 -6.74 -13.38
C LYS A 100 -6.34 -6.68 -13.59
N LYS A 101 -7.11 -6.18 -12.61
CA LYS A 101 -8.57 -6.00 -12.77
C LYS A 101 -8.87 -5.02 -13.89
N HIS A 102 -8.19 -3.87 -13.93
CA HIS A 102 -8.35 -2.88 -15.00
C HIS A 102 -8.06 -3.48 -16.38
N SER A 103 -6.95 -4.20 -16.53
CA SER A 103 -6.60 -4.86 -17.80
C SER A 103 -7.62 -5.90 -18.26
N VAL A 104 -8.20 -6.67 -17.33
CA VAL A 104 -9.26 -7.64 -17.64
C VAL A 104 -10.52 -6.92 -18.13
N TRP A 105 -10.94 -5.84 -17.47
CA TRP A 105 -12.10 -5.05 -17.89
C TRP A 105 -11.92 -4.41 -19.27
N GLU A 106 -10.71 -3.93 -19.59
CA GLU A 106 -10.41 -3.40 -20.93
C GLU A 106 -10.51 -4.49 -22.00
N LYS A 107 -9.99 -5.70 -21.72
CA LYS A 107 -10.11 -6.84 -22.63
C LYS A 107 -11.56 -7.24 -22.88
N ILE A 108 -12.38 -7.32 -21.81
CA ILE A 108 -13.81 -7.63 -21.93
C ILE A 108 -14.52 -6.54 -22.75
N ARG A 109 -14.25 -5.25 -22.46
CA ARG A 109 -14.85 -4.13 -23.19
C ARG A 109 -14.47 -4.12 -24.68
N ALA A 110 -13.21 -4.45 -25.00
CA ALA A 110 -12.75 -4.57 -26.38
C ALA A 110 -13.44 -5.74 -27.11
N ALA A 111 -13.56 -6.90 -26.46
CA ALA A 111 -14.25 -8.06 -27.03
C ALA A 111 -15.74 -7.77 -27.32
N LEU A 112 -16.43 -7.07 -26.41
CA LEU A 112 -17.82 -6.67 -26.60
C LEU A 112 -18.01 -5.63 -27.72
N ARG A 113 -17.01 -4.79 -28.00
CA ARG A 113 -17.04 -3.86 -29.14
C ARG A 113 -16.74 -4.52 -30.49
N GLY A 114 -15.86 -5.52 -30.52
CA GLY A 114 -15.51 -6.25 -31.75
C GLY A 114 -16.49 -7.35 -32.17
N SER A 115 -17.60 -7.53 -31.44
CA SER A 115 -18.64 -8.54 -31.73
C SER A 115 -19.83 -7.98 -32.54
N TRP A 116 -19.68 -6.80 -33.13
CA TRP A 116 -20.69 -6.09 -33.93
C TRP A 116 -20.20 -5.74 -35.35
N ASP A 117 -19.15 -6.39 -35.84
CA ASP A 117 -18.75 -6.41 -37.26
C ASP A 117 -18.97 -7.80 -37.87
#